data_AF-U6CYD8-F1
#
_entry.id   AF-U6CYD8-F1
#
_cell.length_a   1.000
_cell.length_b   1.000
_cell.length_c   1.000
_cell.angle_alpha   90.00
_cell.angle_beta   90.00
_cell.angle_gamma   90.00
#
_symmetry.space_group_name_H-M   'P 1'
#
loop_
_entity.id
_entity.type
_entity.pdbx_description
1 polymer ?
#
loop_
_entity_poly.entity_id
_entity_poly.type
_entity_poly.pdbx_seq_one_letter_code
_entity_poly.pdbx_strand_id
1 'polypeptide(L)'
;GELFAQAPVDQFPGTAVESVTDSSRYFVIRIEDGNGRRAFIGIGFVDRGDAFDFNVALQDHFKWVKQQCEFAKQAQNPDQGPKLDLGFKEGQTIKLNIANMKKKEG
;
A
#
# COMPACT_ATOMS: atom_id res chain seq x y z
N GLY A 1 8.56 28.51 3.37
CA GLY A 1 8.22 28.03 2.02
C GLY A 1 6.79 28.40 1.75
N GLU A 2 6.51 28.96 0.59
CA GLU A 2 5.15 29.28 0.15
C GLU A 2 4.53 28.05 -0.54
N LEU A 3 3.22 27.83 -0.36
CA LEU A 3 2.53 26.70 -0.97
C LEU A 3 2.40 26.95 -2.47
N PHE A 4 3.18 26.22 -3.28
CA PHE A 4 3.13 26.34 -4.73
C PHE A 4 1.96 25.55 -5.35
N ALA A 5 1.72 24.32 -4.87
CA ALA A 5 0.66 23.47 -5.37
C ALA A 5 0.23 22.45 -4.30
N GLN A 6 -1.04 22.04 -4.35
CA GLN A 6 -1.58 20.99 -3.50
C GLN A 6 -2.22 19.90 -4.36
N ALA A 7 -2.00 18.63 -4.00
CA ALA A 7 -2.56 17.48 -4.69
C ALA A 7 -3.24 16.55 -3.68
N PRO A 8 -4.58 16.57 -3.58
CA PRO A 8 -5.29 15.59 -2.76
C PRO A 8 -5.19 14.21 -3.40
N VAL A 9 -4.70 13.23 -2.65
CA VAL A 9 -4.55 11.83 -3.07
C VAL A 9 -5.50 10.98 -2.22
N ASP A 10 -6.57 10.48 -2.83
CA ASP A 10 -7.58 9.69 -2.12
C ASP A 10 -7.25 8.20 -2.09
N GLN A 11 -6.54 7.72 -3.11
CA GLN A 11 -6.15 6.32 -3.25
C GLN A 11 -4.82 6.17 -3.97
N PHE A 12 -4.04 5.18 -3.56
CA PHE A 12 -2.83 4.76 -4.25
C PHE A 12 -2.80 3.23 -4.46
N PRO A 13 -2.50 2.75 -5.68
CA PRO A 13 -2.31 3.51 -6.91
C PRO A 13 -3.62 4.17 -7.41
N GLY A 14 -3.53 5.34 -8.05
CA GLY A 14 -4.68 6.10 -8.52
C GLY A 14 -4.31 7.21 -9.51
N THR A 15 -5.30 7.96 -10.01
CA THR A 15 -5.09 9.04 -11.01
C THR A 15 -4.51 10.33 -10.43
N ALA A 16 -4.31 10.39 -9.11
CA ALA A 16 -3.73 11.55 -8.45
C ALA A 16 -2.19 11.57 -8.56
N VAL A 17 -1.54 10.40 -8.59
CA VAL A 17 -0.09 10.26 -8.76
C VAL A 17 0.19 9.08 -9.68
N GLU A 18 0.81 9.36 -10.83
CA GLU A 18 1.16 8.36 -11.83
C GLU A 18 2.68 8.36 -12.08
N SER A 19 3.31 7.19 -11.98
CA SER A 19 4.74 7.04 -12.30
C SER A 19 4.96 6.94 -13.80
N VAL A 20 6.00 7.60 -14.31
CA VAL A 20 6.36 7.54 -15.74
C VAL A 20 6.97 6.18 -16.09
N THR A 21 6.51 5.55 -17.17
CA THR A 21 6.96 4.21 -17.58
C THR A 21 8.40 4.15 -18.06
N ASP A 22 8.89 5.24 -18.65
CA ASP A 22 10.27 5.33 -19.17
C ASP A 22 11.29 5.64 -18.05
N SER A 23 10.82 6.12 -16.89
CA SER A 23 11.72 6.53 -15.82
C SER A 23 11.08 6.48 -14.44
N SER A 24 11.71 5.75 -13.52
CA SER A 24 11.31 5.69 -12.12
C SER A 24 11.55 6.99 -11.34
N ARG A 25 12.10 8.04 -11.98
CA ARG A 25 12.41 9.34 -11.34
C ARG A 25 11.35 10.40 -11.59
N TYR A 26 10.46 10.18 -12.56
CA TYR A 26 9.46 11.16 -12.95
C TYR A 26 8.06 10.66 -12.60
N PHE A 27 7.23 11.58 -12.12
CA PHE A 27 5.85 11.33 -11.76
C PHE A 27 4.97 12.45 -12.28
N VAL A 28 3.73 12.12 -12.61
CA VAL A 28 2.68 13.09 -12.94
C VAL A 28 1.76 13.17 -11.74
N ILE A 29 1.56 14.39 -11.23
CA ILE A 29 0.70 14.67 -10.08
C ILE A 29 -0.46 15.54 -10.52
N ARG A 30 -1.66 15.16 -10.09
CA ARG A 30 -2.87 15.96 -10.26
C ARG A 30 -3.03 16.93 -9.10
N ILE A 31 -2.84 18.21 -9.35
CA ILE A 31 -3.03 19.28 -8.37
C ILE A 31 -4.45 19.85 -8.42
N GLU A 32 -4.92 20.38 -7.30
CA GLU A 32 -6.22 21.05 -7.17
C GLU A 32 -6.07 22.34 -6.35
N ASP A 33 -6.64 23.45 -6.84
CA ASP A 33 -6.49 24.80 -6.26
C ASP A 33 -7.62 25.15 -5.25
N GLY A 34 -8.28 24.16 -4.64
CA GLY A 34 -9.41 24.35 -3.73
C GLY A 34 -10.71 24.88 -4.37
N ASN A 35 -10.62 25.58 -5.50
CA ASN A 35 -11.72 26.04 -6.33
C ASN A 35 -12.24 24.97 -7.31
N GLY A 36 -11.86 23.70 -7.11
CA GLY A 36 -12.21 22.57 -7.98
C GLY A 36 -11.48 22.55 -9.33
N ARG A 37 -10.56 23.49 -9.58
CA ARG A 37 -9.72 23.50 -10.78
C ARG A 37 -8.60 22.49 -10.63
N ARG A 38 -8.46 21.61 -11.63
CA ARG A 38 -7.45 20.55 -11.64
C ARG A 38 -6.43 20.79 -12.73
N ALA A 39 -5.17 20.54 -12.42
CA ALA A 39 -4.06 20.57 -13.37
C ALA A 39 -3.16 19.36 -13.17
N PHE A 40 -2.42 18.97 -14.20
CA PHE A 40 -1.41 17.93 -14.10
C PHE A 40 -0.02 18.56 -14.19
N ILE A 41 0.83 18.25 -13.23
CA ILE A 41 2.23 18.70 -13.20
C ILE A 41 3.16 17.50 -13.20
N GLY A 42 4.26 17.62 -13.93
CA GLY A 42 5.35 16.64 -13.87
C GLY A 42 6.31 17.01 -12.75
N ILE A 43 6.57 16.08 -11.84
CA ILE A 43 7.66 16.19 -10.87
C ILE A 43 8.77 15.22 -11.25
N GLY A 44 10.01 15.60 -10.96
CA GLY A 44 11.19 14.80 -11.23
C GLY A 44 12.17 14.89 -10.08
N PHE A 45 12.67 13.73 -9.63
CA PHE A 45 13.74 13.66 -8.66
C PHE A 45 15.08 13.53 -9.37
N VAL A 46 16.12 14.15 -8.79
CA VAL A 46 17.49 14.04 -9.31
C VAL A 46 17.98 12.61 -9.10
N ASP A 47 17.80 12.07 -7.89
CA ASP A 47 18.22 10.72 -7.54
C ASP A 47 17.09 9.69 -7.59
N ARG A 48 17.45 8.46 -7.93
CA ARG A 48 16.50 7.32 -7.91
C ARG A 48 16.08 6.94 -6.50
N GLY A 49 16.93 7.19 -5.49
CA GLY A 49 16.62 6.93 -4.09
C GLY A 49 15.44 7.79 -3.62
N ASP A 50 15.52 9.10 -3.82
CA ASP A 50 14.44 10.03 -3.43
C ASP A 50 13.11 9.71 -4.12
N ALA A 51 13.16 9.36 -5.41
CA ALA A 51 11.99 8.93 -6.16
C ALA A 51 11.36 7.64 -5.60
N PHE A 52 12.21 6.71 -5.15
CA PHE A 52 11.77 5.47 -4.54
C PHE A 52 11.14 5.75 -3.17
N ASP A 53 11.78 6.56 -2.34
CA ASP A 53 11.27 6.95 -1.02
C ASP A 53 9.93 7.67 -1.13
N PHE A 54 9.76 8.55 -2.12
CA PHE A 54 8.48 9.21 -2.41
C PHE A 54 7.36 8.20 -2.72
N ASN A 55 7.64 7.22 -3.59
CA ASN A 55 6.67 6.19 -3.95
C ASN A 55 6.33 5.27 -2.76
N VAL A 56 7.34 4.87 -1.97
CA VAL A 56 7.15 4.04 -0.78
C VAL A 56 6.38 4.76 0.30
N ALA A 57 6.69 6.04 0.56
CA ALA A 57 6.00 6.85 1.56
C ALA A 57 4.50 6.99 1.24
N LEU A 58 4.16 7.21 -0.03
CA LEU A 58 2.76 7.21 -0.46
C LEU A 58 2.11 5.85 -0.24
N GLN A 59 2.73 4.77 -0.72
CA GLN A 59 2.18 3.42 -0.56
C GLN A 59 1.94 3.05 0.90
N ASP A 60 2.91 3.34 1.77
CA ASP A 60 2.83 3.02 3.19
C ASP A 60 1.70 3.81 3.87
N HIS A 61 1.57 5.10 3.57
CA HIS A 61 0.48 5.92 4.06
C HIS A 61 -0.89 5.32 3.70
N PHE A 62 -1.12 4.97 2.43
CA PHE A 62 -2.39 4.38 2.02
C PHE A 62 -2.62 2.96 2.55
N LYS A 63 -1.56 2.16 2.74
CA LYS A 63 -1.68 0.85 3.41
C LYS A 63 -2.15 1.02 4.85
N TRP A 64 -1.56 1.97 5.58
CA TRP A 64 -1.95 2.27 6.95
C TRP A 64 -3.38 2.83 7.04
N VAL A 65 -3.75 3.78 6.17
CA VAL A 65 -5.12 4.31 6.12
C VAL A 65 -6.14 3.22 5.81
N LYS A 66 -5.84 2.31 4.87
CA LYS A 66 -6.71 1.15 4.58
C LYS A 66 -6.86 0.24 5.78
N GLN A 67 -5.76 -0.11 6.45
CA GLN A 67 -5.80 -0.92 7.67
C GLN A 67 -6.63 -0.24 8.76
N GLN A 68 -6.43 1.05 9.02
CA GLN A 68 -7.24 1.77 10.00
C GLN A 68 -8.73 1.79 9.66
N CYS A 69 -9.07 1.94 8.37
CA CYS A 69 -10.44 1.86 7.91
C CYS A 69 -11.03 0.45 8.10
N GLU A 70 -10.26 -0.60 7.86
CA GLU A 70 -10.67 -2.00 8.12
C GLU A 70 -10.85 -2.27 9.63
N PHE A 71 -9.92 -1.82 10.47
CA PHE A 71 -10.04 -1.92 11.94
C PHE A 71 -11.24 -1.14 12.47
N ALA A 72 -11.47 0.07 11.97
CA ALA A 72 -12.64 0.88 12.33
C ALA A 72 -13.95 0.22 11.90
N LYS A 73 -14.00 -0.37 10.70
CA LYS A 73 -15.16 -1.13 10.21
C LYS A 73 -15.41 -2.40 11.02
N GLN A 74 -14.36 -3.13 11.43
CA GLN A 74 -14.48 -4.28 12.33
C GLN A 74 -14.96 -3.86 13.74
N ALA A 75 -14.52 -2.71 14.24
CA ALA A 75 -14.98 -2.18 15.53
C ALA A 75 -16.45 -1.72 15.48
N GLN A 76 -16.95 -1.29 14.32
CA GLN A 76 -18.33 -0.80 14.15
C GLN A 76 -19.33 -1.89 13.73
N ASN A 77 -18.87 -2.97 13.10
CA ASN A 77 -19.68 -4.14 12.73
C ASN A 77 -18.90 -5.44 13.00
N PRO A 78 -19.07 -6.10 14.16
CA PRO A 78 -18.35 -7.33 14.50
C PRO A 78 -18.77 -8.56 13.67
N ASP A 79 -19.67 -8.44 12.68
CA ASP A 79 -20.36 -9.60 12.08
C ASP A 79 -20.33 -9.67 10.53
N GLN A 80 -19.46 -8.93 9.85
CA GLN A 80 -19.31 -9.01 8.37
C GLN A 80 -17.87 -9.08 7.88
N GLY A 81 -17.06 -9.95 8.47
CA GLY A 81 -15.95 -10.58 7.76
C GLY A 81 -16.41 -11.94 7.25
N PRO A 82 -16.07 -12.38 6.02
CA PRO A 82 -16.18 -13.81 5.72
C PRO A 82 -15.34 -14.51 6.79
N LYS A 83 -15.94 -15.44 7.53
CA LYS A 83 -15.22 -16.33 8.45
C LYS A 83 -14.10 -16.95 7.62
N LEU A 84 -12.89 -16.41 7.78
CA LEU A 84 -11.69 -17.04 7.27
C LEU A 84 -11.48 -18.21 8.23
N ASP A 85 -12.24 -19.28 8.02
CA ASP A 85 -12.13 -20.53 8.75
C ASP A 85 -10.77 -21.13 8.38
N LEU A 86 -9.73 -20.65 9.07
CA LEU A 86 -8.37 -21.16 9.03
C LEU A 86 -8.23 -22.43 9.91
N GLY A 87 -9.33 -22.93 10.47
CA GLY A 87 -9.39 -24.23 11.10
C GLY A 87 -9.47 -25.33 10.04
N PHE A 88 -8.61 -26.34 10.14
CA PHE A 88 -8.72 -27.55 9.33
C PHE A 88 -10.14 -28.11 9.41
N LYS A 89 -10.74 -28.41 8.26
CA LYS A 89 -12.01 -29.15 8.22
C LYS A 89 -11.77 -30.55 8.81
N GLU A 90 -12.74 -31.09 9.54
CA GLU A 90 -12.66 -32.42 10.16
C GLU A 90 -12.21 -33.46 9.12
N GLY A 91 -11.00 -34.02 9.31
CA GLY A 91 -10.40 -35.02 8.42
C GLY A 91 -9.23 -34.55 7.56
N GLN A 92 -8.81 -33.28 7.63
CA GLN A 92 -7.67 -32.77 6.86
C GLN A 92 -6.34 -32.94 7.64
N THR A 93 -5.56 -33.96 7.31
CA THR A 93 -4.27 -34.28 7.95
C THR A 93 -3.11 -33.57 7.26
N ILE A 94 -2.32 -32.77 8.01
CA ILE A 94 -1.06 -32.19 7.52
C ILE A 94 0.00 -33.28 7.44
N LYS A 95 0.45 -33.63 6.23
CA LYS A 95 1.64 -34.48 6.06
C LYS A 95 2.90 -33.62 6.17
N LEU A 96 3.51 -33.60 7.35
CA LEU A 96 4.84 -33.02 7.55
C LEU A 96 5.91 -34.04 7.14
N ASN A 97 6.63 -33.77 6.05
CA ASN A 97 7.80 -34.57 5.67
C ASN A 97 9.05 -33.91 6.26
N ILE A 98 9.40 -34.28 7.49
CA ILE A 98 10.58 -33.74 8.18
C ILE A 98 11.81 -34.53 7.70
N ALA A 99 12.33 -34.17 6.52
CA ALA A 99 13.65 -34.59 6.10
C ALA A 99 14.68 -33.70 6.81
N ASN A 100 15.48 -34.31 7.70
CA ASN A 100 16.68 -33.78 8.38
C ASN A 100 16.57 -33.44 9.88
N MET A 101 15.96 -34.30 10.70
CA MET A 101 16.41 -34.40 12.10
C MET A 101 17.76 -35.13 12.13
N LYS A 102 18.86 -34.38 12.05
CA LYS A 102 20.20 -34.89 12.42
C LYS A 102 20.16 -35.30 13.88
N LYS A 103 20.20 -36.61 14.12
CA LYS A 103 20.40 -37.26 15.41
C LYS A 103 21.73 -36.77 16.00
N LYS A 104 21.70 -36.07 17.14
CA LYS A 104 22.87 -36.00 18.05
C LYS A 104 22.63 -37.05 19.12
N GLU A 105 23.38 -38.15 19.04
CA GLU A 105 23.51 -39.15 20.10
C GLU A 105 24.55 -38.68 21.12
N GLY A 106 24.27 -38.99 22.40
CA GLY A 106 25.24 -39.30 23.46
C GLY A 106 26.27 -38.26 23.83
#